data_AF-A0A9E3EEN1-F1
#
_entry.id   AF-A0A9E3EEN1-F1
#
_cell.length_a   1.000
_cell.length_b   1.000
_cell.length_c   1.000
_cell.angle_alpha   90.00
_cell.angle_beta   90.00
_cell.angle_gamma   90.00
#
_symmetry.space_group_name_H-M   'P 1'
#
loop_
_entity.id
_entity.type
_entity.pdbx_description
1 polymer ?
#
loop_
_entity_poly.entity_id
_entity_poly.type
_entity_poly.pdbx_seq_one_letter_code
_entity_poly.pdbx_strand_id
1 'polypeptide(L)'
;MTAGAPWSVKGIDPKAREIAKDLARRSGMTLGEWLNQVIMDDGSAPDDPARYAALAREPAAPRLEAAQHPGDELSRVTAALGQLTARIEEAEQRSTLAISGVDESVSSLISRLDAGEREQTAVAARFEGVAEEVKADHERLAERLRRIEGEAAGPRSAEALHALEATVAKVADHVYAGEDRTGEALAALRQDLETVSER
;
A
#
# COMPACT_ATOMS: atom_id res chain seq x y z
N MET A 1 -64.41 50.50 -47.01
CA MET A 1 -63.83 50.38 -45.65
C MET A 1 -62.39 50.83 -45.75
N THR A 2 -62.01 51.86 -44.99
CA THR A 2 -60.77 52.64 -45.20
C THR A 2 -59.55 51.80 -44.79
N ALA A 3 -58.73 51.39 -45.76
CA ALA A 3 -57.49 50.66 -45.52
C ALA A 3 -56.48 51.60 -44.82
N GLY A 4 -56.17 51.32 -43.55
CA GLY A 4 -55.16 52.05 -42.79
C GLY A 4 -53.76 51.87 -43.40
N ALA A 5 -52.98 52.95 -43.42
CA ALA A 5 -51.62 52.95 -43.96
C ALA A 5 -50.69 51.94 -43.23
N PRO A 6 -49.70 51.34 -43.92
CA PRO A 6 -48.82 50.35 -43.35
C PRO A 6 -47.86 50.99 -42.32
N TRP A 7 -48.03 50.63 -41.05
CA TRP A 7 -47.09 50.94 -39.99
C TRP A 7 -46.04 49.81 -39.92
N SER A 8 -44.76 50.17 -39.93
CA SER A 8 -43.66 49.21 -39.81
C SER A 8 -43.13 49.23 -38.37
N VAL A 9 -43.18 48.06 -37.70
CA VAL A 9 -42.72 47.91 -36.32
C VAL A 9 -41.22 47.62 -36.31
N LYS A 10 -40.43 48.50 -35.68
CA LYS A 10 -38.97 48.39 -35.56
C LYS A 10 -38.62 47.63 -34.28
N GLY A 11 -37.80 46.57 -34.38
CA GLY A 11 -37.29 45.81 -33.22
C GLY A 11 -37.90 44.42 -32.98
N ILE A 12 -38.78 43.92 -33.85
CA ILE A 12 -39.26 42.53 -33.76
C ILE A 12 -38.11 41.58 -34.11
N ASP A 13 -37.87 40.59 -33.26
CA ASP A 13 -36.86 39.55 -33.47
C ASP A 13 -37.05 38.87 -34.85
N PRO A 14 -35.97 38.70 -35.65
CA PRO A 14 -36.07 38.12 -36.99
C PRO A 14 -36.76 36.74 -37.02
N LYS A 15 -36.55 35.92 -35.98
CA LYS A 15 -37.16 34.60 -35.87
C LYS A 15 -38.64 34.68 -35.56
N ALA A 16 -39.06 35.61 -34.70
CA ALA A 16 -40.47 35.86 -34.41
C ALA A 16 -41.25 36.30 -35.66
N ARG A 17 -40.62 37.10 -36.52
CA ARG A 17 -41.21 37.52 -37.81
C ARG A 17 -41.45 36.35 -38.76
N GLU A 18 -40.48 35.45 -38.88
CA GLU A 18 -40.61 34.27 -39.74
C GLU A 18 -41.69 33.31 -39.22
N ILE A 19 -41.77 33.10 -37.90
CA ILE A 19 -42.82 32.28 -37.29
C ILE A 19 -44.22 32.86 -37.56
N ALA A 20 -44.40 34.17 -37.37
CA ALA A 20 -45.68 34.84 -37.65
C ALA A 20 -46.08 34.72 -39.13
N LYS A 21 -45.10 34.86 -40.03
CA LYS A 21 -45.32 34.74 -41.48
C LYS A 21 -45.70 33.32 -41.88
N ASP A 22 -45.09 32.30 -41.28
CA ASP A 22 -45.41 30.90 -41.52
C ASP A 22 -46.79 30.53 -40.98
N LEU A 23 -47.18 31.04 -39.81
CA LEU A 23 -48.50 30.83 -39.23
C LEU A 23 -49.59 31.50 -40.07
N ALA A 24 -49.37 32.73 -40.53
CA ALA A 24 -50.28 33.41 -41.46
C ALA A 24 -50.46 32.61 -42.76
N ARG A 25 -49.36 32.09 -43.32
CA ARG A 25 -49.37 31.28 -44.55
C ARG A 25 -50.12 29.97 -44.37
N ARG A 26 -49.97 29.30 -43.22
CA ARG A 26 -50.71 28.05 -42.89
C ARG A 26 -52.20 28.31 -42.73
N SER A 27 -52.57 29.46 -42.19
CA SER A 27 -53.97 29.88 -42.03
C SER A 27 -54.58 30.48 -43.29
N GLY A 28 -53.83 30.55 -44.41
CA GLY A 28 -54.33 31.04 -45.70
C GLY A 28 -54.66 32.54 -45.73
N MET A 29 -54.16 33.32 -44.77
CA MET A 29 -54.46 34.74 -44.58
C MET A 29 -53.19 35.59 -44.65
N THR A 30 -53.33 36.91 -44.83
CA THR A 30 -52.17 37.81 -44.87
C THR A 30 -51.59 38.00 -43.46
N LEU A 31 -50.29 38.31 -43.37
CA LEU A 31 -49.63 38.56 -42.07
C LEU A 31 -50.34 39.62 -41.22
N GLY A 32 -50.87 40.66 -41.85
CA GLY A 32 -51.61 41.73 -41.18
C GLY A 32 -52.98 41.27 -40.67
N GLU A 33 -53.71 40.46 -41.43
CA GLU A 33 -55.00 39.88 -41.00
C GLU A 33 -54.80 38.86 -39.89
N TRP A 34 -53.79 37.99 -40.00
CA TRP A 34 -53.45 37.03 -38.96
C TRP A 34 -53.04 37.74 -37.67
N LEU A 35 -52.22 38.79 -37.76
CA LEU A 35 -51.81 39.55 -36.58
C LEU A 35 -52.98 40.32 -35.96
N ASN A 36 -53.85 40.94 -36.77
CA ASN A 36 -55.07 41.56 -36.26
C ASN A 36 -55.98 40.53 -35.61
N GLN A 37 -56.13 39.33 -36.18
CA GLN A 37 -56.91 38.27 -35.59
C GLN A 37 -56.29 37.78 -34.28
N VAL A 38 -54.97 37.54 -34.22
CA VAL A 38 -54.28 37.14 -32.98
C VAL A 38 -54.39 38.22 -31.90
N ILE A 39 -54.26 39.50 -32.24
CA ILE A 39 -54.40 40.60 -31.27
C ILE A 39 -55.86 40.75 -30.79
N MET A 40 -56.84 40.50 -31.67
CA MET A 40 -58.26 40.56 -31.32
C MET A 40 -58.75 39.29 -30.59
N ASP A 41 -58.22 38.11 -30.93
CA ASP A 41 -58.47 36.81 -30.29
C ASP A 41 -57.74 36.72 -28.93
N ASP A 42 -56.58 37.37 -28.73
CA ASP A 42 -56.01 37.57 -27.38
C ASP A 42 -56.85 38.54 -26.51
N GLY A 43 -57.83 39.24 -27.12
CA GLY A 43 -58.91 39.96 -26.43
C GLY A 43 -60.19 39.12 -26.23
N SER A 44 -60.23 37.88 -26.71
CA SER A 44 -61.31 36.92 -26.50
C SER A 44 -60.69 35.52 -26.38
N ALA A 45 -60.18 35.21 -25.18
CA ALA A 45 -59.76 33.86 -24.84
C ALA A 45 -60.77 32.83 -25.36
N PRO A 46 -60.38 31.90 -26.25
CA PRO A 46 -61.13 30.67 -26.40
C PRO A 46 -60.82 29.85 -25.15
N ASP A 47 -61.72 29.92 -24.19
CA ASP A 47 -61.69 29.19 -22.91
C ASP A 47 -61.95 27.69 -23.17
N ASP A 48 -61.02 27.04 -23.88
CA ASP A 48 -61.04 25.61 -24.15
C ASP A 48 -59.74 24.95 -23.64
N PRO A 49 -59.69 24.56 -22.34
CA PRO A 49 -58.53 23.92 -21.72
C PRO A 49 -58.15 22.57 -22.36
N ALA A 50 -58.99 21.99 -23.23
CA ALA A 50 -58.72 20.71 -23.87
C ALA A 50 -57.63 20.78 -24.96
N ARG A 51 -57.43 21.95 -25.59
CA ARG A 51 -56.43 22.11 -26.67
C ARG A 51 -54.99 22.25 -26.17
N TYR A 52 -54.80 22.83 -24.99
CA TYR A 52 -53.47 23.00 -24.39
C TYR A 52 -52.91 21.71 -23.82
N ALA A 53 -53.76 20.77 -23.40
CA ALA A 53 -53.34 19.46 -22.89
C ALA A 53 -52.76 18.54 -23.99
N ALA A 54 -53.19 18.70 -25.25
CA ALA A 54 -52.75 17.88 -26.37
C ALA A 54 -51.38 18.30 -26.95
N LEU A 55 -50.95 19.55 -26.74
CA LEU A 55 -49.65 20.08 -27.18
C LEU A 55 -48.53 19.89 -26.13
N ALA A 56 -48.87 19.50 -24.90
CA ALA A 56 -47.93 19.37 -23.79
C ALA A 56 -47.28 17.97 -23.68
N ARG A 57 -47.38 17.12 -24.71
CA ARG A 57 -46.84 15.75 -24.69
C ARG A 57 -45.81 15.52 -25.79
N GLU A 58 -44.74 16.30 -25.73
CA GLU A 58 -43.47 16.00 -26.39
C GLU A 58 -42.48 15.42 -25.35
N PRO A 59 -41.69 14.37 -25.67
CA PRO A 59 -40.67 13.85 -24.78
C PRO A 59 -39.56 14.89 -24.60
N ALA A 60 -39.28 15.24 -23.33
CA ALA A 60 -38.30 16.26 -22.98
C ALA A 60 -36.89 15.92 -23.53
N ALA A 61 -36.37 16.80 -24.39
CA ALA A 61 -34.95 16.84 -24.72
C ALA A 61 -34.11 17.04 -23.43
N PRO A 62 -32.87 16.51 -23.37
CA PRO A 62 -32.02 16.69 -22.20
C PRO A 62 -31.77 18.19 -22.00
N ARG A 63 -32.22 18.70 -20.85
CA ARG A 63 -32.01 20.10 -20.47
C ARG A 63 -30.51 20.36 -20.41
N LEU A 64 -30.05 21.25 -21.26
CA LEU A 64 -28.69 21.79 -21.21
C LEU A 64 -28.46 22.35 -19.80
N GLU A 65 -27.37 21.90 -19.18
CA GLU A 65 -26.88 22.30 -17.86
C GLU A 65 -26.98 23.82 -17.66
N ALA A 66 -27.70 24.24 -16.61
CA ALA A 66 -27.72 25.64 -16.20
C ALA A 66 -26.32 26.04 -15.74
N ALA A 67 -25.92 27.27 -16.08
CA ALA A 67 -24.65 27.86 -15.64
C ALA A 67 -24.48 27.69 -14.13
N GLN A 68 -23.36 27.10 -13.73
CA GLN A 68 -23.04 26.79 -12.33
C GLN A 68 -23.17 28.06 -11.48
N HIS A 69 -24.04 28.03 -10.46
CA HIS A 69 -24.21 29.16 -9.57
C HIS A 69 -22.98 29.24 -8.63
N PRO A 70 -22.44 30.43 -8.34
CA PRO A 70 -21.24 30.58 -7.50
C PRO A 70 -21.39 29.98 -6.08
N GLY A 71 -22.62 29.78 -5.59
CA GLY A 71 -22.87 29.07 -4.33
C GLY A 71 -22.55 27.56 -4.37
N ASP A 72 -22.62 26.94 -5.54
CA ASP A 72 -22.31 25.52 -5.74
C ASP A 72 -20.80 25.27 -5.73
N GLU A 73 -20.02 26.24 -6.21
CA GLU A 73 -18.56 26.21 -6.11
C GLU A 73 -18.09 26.31 -4.65
N LEU A 74 -18.64 27.24 -3.87
CA LEU A 74 -18.29 27.38 -2.46
C LEU A 74 -18.66 26.12 -1.66
N SER A 75 -19.84 25.55 -1.89
CA SER A 75 -20.28 24.32 -1.24
C SER A 75 -19.38 23.13 -1.57
N ARG A 76 -18.92 23.01 -2.84
CA ARG A 76 -17.95 22.00 -3.27
C ARG A 76 -16.59 22.18 -2.60
N VAL A 77 -16.11 23.42 -2.47
CA VAL A 77 -14.86 23.73 -1.77
C VAL A 77 -14.96 23.37 -0.28
N THR A 78 -16.06 23.71 0.40
CA THR A 78 -16.26 23.33 1.81
C THR A 78 -16.32 21.81 1.99
N ALA A 79 -16.99 21.08 1.09
CA ALA A 79 -17.00 19.62 1.11
C ALA A 79 -15.60 19.02 0.87
N ALA A 80 -14.85 19.57 -0.09
CA ALA A 80 -13.48 19.13 -0.38
C ALA A 80 -12.53 19.42 0.78
N LEU A 81 -12.68 20.56 1.47
CA LEU A 81 -11.92 20.89 2.68
C LEU A 81 -12.24 19.91 3.82
N GLY A 82 -13.53 19.61 4.06
CA GLY A 82 -13.92 18.62 5.07
C GLY A 82 -13.35 17.23 4.77
N GLN A 83 -13.36 16.82 3.51
CA GLN A 83 -12.75 15.56 3.07
C GLN A 83 -11.23 15.58 3.24
N LEU A 84 -10.56 16.70 2.94
CA LEU A 84 -9.12 16.84 3.12
C LEU A 84 -8.73 16.77 4.61
N THR A 85 -9.46 17.46 5.48
CA THR A 85 -9.24 17.40 6.94
C THR A 85 -9.38 15.96 7.44
N ALA A 86 -10.44 15.25 7.07
CA ALA A 86 -10.62 13.85 7.45
C ALA A 86 -9.48 12.95 6.96
N ARG A 87 -8.99 13.15 5.73
CA ARG A 87 -7.84 12.39 5.19
C ARG A 87 -6.54 12.74 5.91
N ILE A 88 -6.35 13.98 6.34
CA ILE A 88 -5.17 14.39 7.12
C ILE A 88 -5.22 13.74 8.50
N GLU A 89 -6.34 13.80 9.20
CA GLU A 89 -6.51 13.16 10.52
C GLU A 89 -6.26 11.65 10.45
N GLU A 90 -6.78 10.98 9.43
CA GLU A 90 -6.54 9.55 9.20
C GLU A 90 -5.05 9.26 8.89
N ALA A 91 -4.41 10.12 8.08
CA ALA A 91 -2.99 10.00 7.78
C ALA A 91 -2.11 10.23 9.02
N GLU A 92 -2.47 11.19 9.87
CA GLU A 92 -1.79 11.49 11.13
C GLU A 92 -1.91 10.31 12.10
N GLN A 93 -3.12 9.78 12.31
CA GLN A 93 -3.34 8.60 13.16
C GLN A 93 -2.51 7.39 12.68
N ARG A 94 -2.52 7.13 11.36
CA ARG A 94 -1.71 6.05 10.77
C ARG A 94 -0.20 6.31 10.97
N SER A 95 0.24 7.56 10.84
CA SER A 95 1.64 7.95 11.04
C SER A 95 2.06 7.72 12.49
N THR A 96 1.26 8.14 13.47
CA THR A 96 1.55 7.90 14.89
C THR A 96 1.69 6.41 15.20
N LEU A 97 0.77 5.58 14.71
CA LEU A 97 0.84 4.12 14.90
C LEU A 97 2.09 3.52 14.24
N ALA A 98 2.44 3.97 13.03
CA ALA A 98 3.64 3.52 12.36
C ALA A 98 4.92 3.92 13.12
N ILE A 99 4.98 5.15 13.64
CA ILE A 99 6.12 5.64 14.42
C ILE A 99 6.27 4.83 15.71
N SER A 100 5.19 4.57 16.45
CA SER A 100 5.23 3.73 17.64
C SER A 100 5.66 2.29 17.33
N GLY A 101 5.19 1.71 16.23
CA GLY A 101 5.62 0.39 15.78
C GLY A 101 7.11 0.34 15.42
N VAL A 102 7.65 1.42 14.84
CA VAL A 102 9.08 1.56 14.56
C VAL A 102 9.88 1.70 15.86
N ASP A 103 9.42 2.50 16.83
CA ASP A 103 10.09 2.66 18.12
C ASP A 103 10.20 1.33 18.88
N GLU A 104 9.11 0.56 18.93
CA GLU A 104 9.09 -0.78 19.50
C GLU A 104 10.06 -1.73 18.77
N SER A 105 10.06 -1.67 17.44
CA SER A 105 10.98 -2.47 16.62
C SER A 105 12.45 -2.10 16.86
N VAL A 106 12.76 -0.81 16.96
CA VAL A 106 14.11 -0.31 17.25
C VAL A 106 14.54 -0.72 18.66
N SER A 107 13.69 -0.55 19.66
CA SER A 107 13.95 -0.98 21.04
C SER A 107 14.18 -2.50 21.14
N SER A 108 13.39 -3.29 20.41
CA SER A 108 13.58 -4.74 20.28
C SER A 108 14.92 -5.08 19.62
N LEU A 109 15.29 -4.41 18.53
CA LEU A 109 16.56 -4.63 17.84
C LEU A 109 17.76 -4.26 18.72
N ILE A 110 17.70 -3.16 19.47
CA ILE A 110 18.75 -2.77 20.43
C ILE A 110 18.89 -3.85 21.51
N SER A 111 17.78 -4.34 22.06
CA SER A 111 17.79 -5.39 23.08
C SER A 111 18.40 -6.70 22.56
N ARG A 112 18.08 -7.07 21.31
CA ARG A 112 18.66 -8.24 20.64
C ARG A 112 20.14 -8.06 20.34
N LEU A 113 20.56 -6.86 19.95
CA LEU A 113 21.97 -6.54 19.69
C LEU A 113 22.78 -6.65 20.97
N ASP A 114 22.32 -6.02 22.06
CA ASP A 114 22.97 -6.07 23.37
C ASP A 114 23.04 -7.50 23.93
N ALA A 115 22.01 -8.32 23.72
CA ALA A 115 22.06 -9.75 24.03
C ALA A 115 23.12 -10.49 23.19
N GLY A 116 23.18 -10.22 21.88
CA GLY A 116 24.16 -10.79 20.97
C GLY A 116 25.61 -10.40 21.31
N GLU A 117 25.85 -9.14 21.69
CA GLU A 117 27.17 -8.65 22.11
C GLU A 117 27.65 -9.35 23.39
N ARG A 118 26.74 -9.57 24.35
CA ARG A 118 27.06 -10.33 25.58
C ARG A 118 27.39 -11.79 25.28
N GLU A 119 26.62 -12.42 24.38
CA GLU A 119 26.89 -13.79 23.96
C GLU A 119 28.24 -13.89 23.23
N GLN A 120 28.53 -12.98 22.30
CA GLN A 120 29.81 -12.92 21.59
C GLN A 120 30.98 -12.78 22.57
N THR A 121 30.84 -11.90 23.58
CA THR A 121 31.86 -11.71 24.62
C THR A 121 32.08 -12.99 25.43
N ALA A 122 30.99 -13.67 25.82
CA ALA A 122 31.06 -14.93 26.56
C ALA A 122 31.70 -16.05 25.71
N VAL A 123 31.40 -16.10 24.41
CA VAL A 123 31.98 -17.05 23.47
C VAL A 123 33.47 -16.77 23.27
N ALA A 124 33.87 -15.52 23.12
CA ALA A 124 35.28 -15.13 23.01
C ALA A 124 36.08 -15.55 24.25
N ALA A 125 35.56 -15.30 25.46
CA ALA A 125 36.20 -15.72 26.71
C ALA A 125 36.34 -17.26 26.82
N ARG A 126 35.37 -18.02 26.32
CA ARG A 126 35.46 -19.49 26.26
C ARG A 126 36.54 -19.95 25.28
N PHE A 127 36.61 -19.35 24.10
CA PHE A 127 37.66 -19.67 23.12
C PHE A 127 39.06 -19.35 23.64
N GLU A 128 39.23 -18.23 24.34
CA GLU A 128 40.50 -17.90 24.99
C GLU A 128 40.89 -18.95 26.05
N GLY A 129 39.94 -19.40 26.87
CA GLY A 129 40.16 -20.48 27.83
C GLY A 129 40.58 -21.79 27.19
N VAL A 130 39.91 -22.21 26.10
CA VAL A 130 40.28 -23.41 25.33
C VAL A 130 41.66 -23.26 24.70
N ALA A 131 41.99 -22.08 24.18
CA ALA A 131 43.30 -21.83 23.58
C ALA A 131 44.43 -21.93 24.61
N GLU A 132 44.25 -21.39 25.81
CA GLU A 132 45.20 -21.53 26.91
C GLU A 132 45.33 -22.98 27.39
N GLU A 133 44.23 -23.74 27.45
CA GLU A 133 44.26 -25.17 27.79
C GLU A 133 45.04 -25.98 26.76
N VAL A 134 44.79 -25.78 25.47
CA VAL A 134 45.52 -26.43 24.37
C VAL A 134 47.00 -26.09 24.41
N LYS A 135 47.35 -24.83 24.69
CA LYS A 135 48.74 -24.40 24.84
C LYS A 135 49.42 -25.10 26.02
N ALA A 136 48.76 -25.16 27.18
CA ALA A 136 49.28 -25.87 28.36
C ALA A 136 49.44 -27.38 28.11
N ASP A 137 48.53 -28.00 27.36
CA ASP A 137 48.64 -29.39 26.94
C ASP A 137 49.81 -29.61 25.97
N HIS A 138 50.00 -28.69 25.02
CA HIS A 138 51.11 -28.73 24.09
C HIS A 138 52.46 -28.62 24.82
N GLU A 139 52.59 -27.70 25.77
CA GLU A 139 53.80 -27.55 26.59
C GLU A 139 54.09 -28.82 27.42
N ARG A 140 53.05 -29.41 28.03
CA ARG A 140 53.17 -30.68 28.77
C ARG A 140 53.59 -31.84 27.86
N LEU A 141 53.03 -31.92 26.66
CA LEU A 141 53.38 -32.95 25.68
C LEU A 141 54.82 -32.78 25.20
N ALA A 142 55.24 -31.55 24.89
CA ALA A 142 56.60 -31.24 24.47
C ALA A 142 57.62 -31.60 25.55
N GLU A 143 57.33 -31.33 26.82
CA GLU A 143 58.19 -31.71 27.94
C GLU A 143 58.27 -33.22 28.12
N ARG A 144 57.14 -33.94 27.97
CA ARG A 144 57.14 -35.42 27.98
C ARG A 144 57.98 -35.98 26.85
N LEU A 145 57.86 -35.45 25.64
CA LEU A 145 58.67 -35.86 24.49
C LEU A 145 60.16 -35.64 24.76
N ARG A 146 60.56 -34.45 25.24
CA ARG A 146 61.97 -34.19 25.61
C ARG A 146 62.48 -35.16 26.68
N ARG A 147 61.65 -35.50 27.67
CA ARG A 147 62.02 -36.50 28.68
C ARG A 147 62.19 -37.89 28.06
N ILE A 148 61.29 -38.31 27.18
CA ILE A 148 61.39 -39.60 26.48
C ILE A 148 62.63 -39.64 25.59
N GLU A 149 62.90 -38.57 24.85
CA GLU A 149 64.09 -38.42 24.00
C GLU A 149 65.38 -38.39 24.82
N GLY A 150 65.37 -37.74 26.00
CA GLY A 150 66.50 -37.71 26.92
C GLY A 150 66.72 -39.01 27.70
N GLU A 151 65.64 -39.75 27.98
CA GLU A 151 65.65 -41.06 28.64
C GLU A 151 65.74 -42.23 27.64
N ALA A 152 65.91 -41.95 26.34
CA ALA A 152 65.91 -42.91 25.24
C ALA A 152 67.04 -43.96 25.25
N ALA A 153 67.70 -44.17 26.40
CA ALA A 153 68.63 -45.26 26.63
C ALA A 153 68.18 -46.24 27.75
N GLY A 154 66.87 -46.32 28.10
CA GLY A 154 66.39 -47.28 29.10
C GLY A 154 64.91 -47.67 29.04
N PRO A 155 64.47 -48.70 29.79
CA PRO A 155 63.14 -49.33 29.72
C PRO A 155 61.94 -48.40 30.01
N ARG A 156 62.16 -47.19 30.56
CA ARG A 156 61.12 -46.17 30.79
C ARG A 156 60.58 -45.54 29.51
N SER A 157 61.36 -45.52 28.43
CA SER A 157 60.89 -44.97 27.14
C SER A 157 59.74 -45.79 26.54
N ALA A 158 59.72 -47.11 26.77
CA ALA A 158 58.64 -47.99 26.31
C ALA A 158 57.32 -47.74 27.06
N GLU A 159 57.35 -47.54 28.39
CA GLU A 159 56.16 -47.18 29.17
C GLU A 159 55.60 -45.82 28.75
N ALA A 160 56.47 -44.86 28.46
CA ALA A 160 56.08 -43.54 28.02
C ALA A 160 55.49 -43.53 26.60
N LEU A 161 55.99 -44.38 25.70
CA LEU A 161 55.40 -44.63 24.38
C LEU A 161 54.00 -45.26 24.50
N HIS A 162 53.82 -46.26 25.38
CA HIS A 162 52.49 -46.83 25.61
C HIS A 162 51.50 -45.83 26.24
N ALA A 163 51.96 -44.94 27.12
CA ALA A 163 51.11 -43.88 27.66
C ALA A 163 50.70 -42.86 26.58
N LEU A 164 51.58 -42.56 25.61
CA LEU A 164 51.25 -41.73 24.46
C LEU A 164 50.24 -42.45 23.54
N GLU A 165 50.47 -43.72 23.26
CA GLU A 165 49.57 -44.57 22.47
C GLU A 165 48.15 -44.62 23.09
N ALA A 166 48.05 -44.78 24.41
CA ALA A 166 46.78 -44.74 25.14
C ALA A 166 46.08 -43.38 25.04
N THR A 167 46.84 -42.26 25.10
CA THR A 167 46.24 -40.93 24.90
C THR A 167 45.77 -40.71 23.47
N VAL A 168 46.50 -41.18 22.47
CA VAL A 168 46.10 -41.09 21.06
C VAL A 168 44.85 -41.93 20.81
N ALA A 169 44.77 -43.13 21.37
CA ALA A 169 43.57 -43.96 21.31
C ALA A 169 42.35 -43.23 21.91
N LYS A 170 42.53 -42.56 23.05
CA LYS A 170 41.45 -41.79 23.69
C LYS A 170 41.02 -40.56 22.88
N VAL A 171 41.96 -39.90 22.20
CA VAL A 171 41.64 -38.80 21.27
C VAL A 171 40.87 -39.33 20.06
N ALA A 172 41.29 -40.47 19.49
CA ALA A 172 40.57 -41.11 18.39
C ALA A 172 39.13 -41.46 18.78
N ASP A 173 38.91 -42.06 19.97
CA ASP A 173 37.57 -42.33 20.49
C ASP A 173 36.71 -41.07 20.63
N HIS A 174 37.31 -39.96 21.08
CA HIS A 174 36.59 -38.69 21.18
C HIS A 174 36.26 -38.06 19.83
N VAL A 175 37.12 -38.21 18.83
CA VAL A 175 36.86 -37.76 17.47
C VAL A 175 35.72 -38.58 16.87
N TYR A 176 35.76 -39.92 16.96
CA TYR A 176 34.67 -40.77 16.49
C TYR A 176 33.34 -40.48 17.20
N ALA A 177 33.35 -40.38 18.53
CA ALA A 177 32.15 -40.01 19.29
C ALA A 177 31.67 -38.58 19.00
N GLY A 178 32.56 -37.69 18.55
CA GLY A 178 32.22 -36.37 18.06
C GLY A 178 31.54 -36.43 16.70
N GLU A 179 32.11 -37.18 15.76
CA GLU A 179 31.56 -37.40 14.42
C GLU A 179 30.16 -38.02 14.49
N ASP A 180 29.95 -39.05 15.32
CA ASP A 180 28.63 -39.67 15.50
C ASP A 180 27.59 -38.65 15.99
N ARG A 181 27.92 -37.84 17.00
CA ARG A 181 27.03 -36.77 17.51
C ARG A 181 26.73 -35.71 16.45
N THR A 182 27.71 -35.34 15.65
CA THR A 182 27.48 -34.40 14.53
C THR A 182 26.60 -35.02 13.46
N GLY A 183 26.76 -36.32 13.17
CA GLY A 183 25.90 -37.06 12.25
C GLY A 183 24.45 -37.12 12.74
N GLU A 184 24.24 -37.42 14.02
CA GLU A 184 22.91 -37.41 14.66
C GLU A 184 22.27 -36.02 14.62
N ALA A 185 23.02 -34.96 14.95
CA ALA A 185 22.52 -33.60 14.90
C ALA A 185 22.13 -33.16 13.49
N LEU A 186 22.94 -33.50 12.48
CA LEU A 186 22.63 -33.23 11.07
C LEU A 186 21.40 -34.04 10.58
N ALA A 187 21.25 -35.28 11.03
CA ALA A 187 20.09 -36.10 10.71
C ALA A 187 18.81 -35.52 11.32
N ALA A 188 18.85 -35.07 12.58
CA ALA A 188 17.74 -34.39 13.23
C ALA A 188 17.37 -33.08 12.50
N LEU A 189 18.37 -32.28 12.13
CA LEU A 189 18.14 -31.03 11.40
C LEU A 189 17.53 -31.26 10.01
N ARG A 190 17.93 -32.34 9.33
CA ARG A 190 17.30 -32.76 8.07
C ARG A 190 15.82 -33.14 8.27
N GLN A 191 15.51 -33.88 9.33
CA GLN A 191 14.14 -34.27 9.67
C GLN A 191 13.27 -33.05 10.00
N ASP A 192 13.81 -32.08 10.74
CA ASP A 192 13.11 -30.82 11.04
C ASP A 192 12.84 -30.01 9.74
N LEU A 193 13.80 -29.96 8.81
CA LEU A 193 13.62 -29.33 7.50
C LEU A 193 12.58 -30.05 6.64
N GLU A 194 12.57 -31.39 6.62
CA GLU A 194 11.51 -32.17 5.95
C GLU A 194 10.14 -31.85 6.55
N THR A 195 10.03 -31.79 7.89
CA THR A 195 8.79 -31.45 8.59
C THR A 195 8.31 -30.02 8.29
N VAL A 196 9.22 -29.06 8.14
CA VAL A 196 8.88 -27.68 7.75
C VAL A 196 8.49 -27.60 6.27
N SER A 197 9.10 -28.39 5.40
CA SER A 197 8.78 -28.45 3.96
C SER A 197 7.42 -29.09 3.66
N GLU A 198 6.90 -29.92 4.56
CA GLU A 198 5.60 -30.59 4.41
C GLU A 198 4.42 -29.77 4.97
N ARG A 199 4.67 -28.59 5.55
CA ARG A 199 3.64 -27.65 6.06
C ARG A 199 3.44 -26.47 5.13
#